data_AF-A0A8T7K1Y6-F1
#
_entry.id   AF-A0A8T7K1Y6-F1
#
_cell.length_a   1.000
_cell.length_b   1.000
_cell.length_c   1.000
_cell.angle_alpha   90.00
_cell.angle_beta   90.00
_cell.angle_gamma   90.00
#
_symmetry.space_group_name_H-M   'P 1'
#
loop_
_entity.id
_entity.type
_entity.pdbx_description
1 polymer ?
#
loop_
_entity_poly.entity_id
_entity_poly.type
_entity_poly.pdbx_seq_one_letter_code
_entity_poly.pdbx_strand_id
1 'polypeptide(L)'
;MNPEEGDLRPQLLDRFALSVEVRGIGDAAERMEILERHISYEAAPEQFRRKWQPQEEDLSQRIAAAREIVDEVRYTRRDLYTIASLTSSLHIDGHRADLVILKTARAHAAYEGRKHITQFDILLATELAIPHRLKRGPFADAQANMASLQTQIEQIESEFGAGGEETPGEAEEPMDGKKKANR
;
A
#
# COMPACT_ATOMS: atom_id res chain seq x y z
N MET A 1 -14.67 -0.95 10.88
CA MET A 1 -15.48 -0.13 11.80
C MET A 1 -16.86 -0.77 11.90
N ASN A 2 -17.50 -0.68 13.07
CA ASN A 2 -18.89 -1.09 13.22
C ASN A 2 -19.78 0.01 12.60
N PRO A 3 -20.56 -0.27 11.53
CA PRO A 3 -21.43 0.73 10.90
C PRO A 3 -22.45 1.33 11.86
N GLU A 4 -22.85 0.55 12.88
CA GLU A 4 -23.84 0.91 13.89
C GLU A 4 -23.34 1.96 14.90
N GLU A 5 -22.03 2.21 14.97
CA GLU A 5 -21.43 3.18 15.91
C GLU A 5 -21.26 4.59 15.31
N GLY A 6 -21.69 4.78 14.06
CA GLY A 6 -21.53 6.02 13.32
C GLY A 6 -20.12 6.24 12.80
N ASP A 7 -19.94 7.32 12.04
CA ASP A 7 -18.67 7.63 11.40
C ASP A 7 -17.63 8.19 12.39
N LEU A 8 -16.40 7.70 12.30
CA LEU A 8 -15.28 8.29 13.03
C LEU A 8 -15.07 9.75 12.60
N ARG A 9 -14.70 10.58 13.58
CA ARG A 9 -14.34 11.97 13.32
C ARG A 9 -13.18 12.04 12.30
N PRO A 10 -13.22 12.96 11.32
CA PRO A 10 -12.19 13.06 10.28
C PRO A 10 -10.75 13.16 10.81
N GLN A 11 -10.55 13.80 11.97
CA GLN A 11 -9.22 13.92 12.60
C GLN A 11 -8.65 12.58 13.09
N LEU A 12 -9.52 11.60 13.38
CA LEU A 12 -9.13 10.25 13.74
C LEU A 12 -8.89 9.39 12.49
N LEU A 13 -9.74 9.56 11.47
CA LEU A 13 -9.57 8.86 10.19
C LEU A 13 -8.23 9.19 9.54
N ASP A 14 -7.84 10.47 9.51
CA ASP A 14 -6.54 10.89 8.98
C ASP A 14 -5.35 10.17 9.64
N ARG A 15 -5.52 9.72 10.89
CA ARG A 15 -4.47 9.01 11.63
C ARG A 15 -4.25 7.58 11.18
N PHE A 16 -5.22 6.97 10.52
CA PHE A 16 -5.04 5.67 9.90
C PHE A 16 -4.27 5.83 8.59
N ALA A 17 -3.24 5.00 8.42
CA ALA A 17 -2.45 4.98 7.20
C ALA A 17 -3.29 4.40 6.06
N LEU A 18 -3.81 3.19 6.27
CA LEU A 18 -4.54 2.41 5.27
C LEU A 18 -5.96 2.12 5.76
N SER A 19 -6.89 2.05 4.82
CA SER A 19 -8.27 1.63 5.02
C SER A 19 -8.60 0.53 4.01
N VAL A 20 -9.32 -0.49 4.47
CA VAL A 20 -9.81 -1.58 3.63
C VAL A 20 -11.29 -1.79 3.92
N GLU A 21 -12.08 -1.94 2.86
CA GLU A 21 -13.48 -2.32 2.95
C GLU A 21 -13.58 -3.85 2.89
N VAL A 22 -14.08 -4.48 3.96
CA VAL A 22 -14.33 -5.92 3.98
C VAL A 22 -15.78 -6.16 3.61
N ARG A 23 -16.01 -6.82 2.48
CA ARG A 23 -17.36 -7.16 1.99
C ARG A 23 -17.70 -8.60 2.36
N GLY A 24 -18.97 -8.84 2.65
CA GLY A 24 -19.47 -10.19 2.90
C GLY A 24 -19.44 -11.04 1.63
N ILE A 25 -19.13 -12.32 1.78
CA ILE A 25 -19.15 -13.28 0.67
C ILE A 25 -20.59 -13.64 0.32
N GLY A 26 -20.98 -13.35 -0.92
CA GLY A 26 -22.32 -13.62 -1.45
C GLY A 26 -22.47 -14.98 -2.13
N ASP A 27 -21.40 -15.51 -2.72
CA ASP A 27 -21.44 -16.77 -3.46
C ASP A 27 -21.66 -17.98 -2.52
N ALA A 28 -22.57 -18.87 -2.91
CA ALA A 28 -22.96 -20.00 -2.06
C ALA A 28 -21.84 -21.03 -1.89
N ALA A 29 -21.01 -21.25 -2.92
CA ALA A 29 -19.91 -22.21 -2.86
C ALA A 29 -18.78 -21.69 -1.98
N GLU A 30 -18.40 -20.42 -2.12
CA GLU A 30 -17.40 -19.79 -1.25
C GLU A 30 -17.87 -19.76 0.22
N ARG A 31 -19.17 -19.50 0.46
CA ARG A 31 -19.75 -19.57 1.81
C ARG A 31 -19.71 -21.00 2.37
N MET A 32 -20.03 -22.01 1.56
CA MET A 32 -19.93 -23.41 1.96
C MET A 32 -18.49 -23.76 2.35
N GLU A 33 -17.50 -23.32 1.57
CA GLU A 33 -16.09 -23.57 1.88
C GLU A 33 -15.67 -22.95 3.22
N ILE A 34 -16.12 -21.72 3.54
CA ILE A 34 -15.87 -21.12 4.85
C ILE A 34 -16.46 -21.97 5.97
N LEU A 35 -17.70 -22.43 5.82
CA LEU A 35 -18.37 -23.27 6.82
C LEU A 35 -17.66 -24.61 7.02
N GLU A 36 -17.26 -25.27 5.93
CA GLU A 36 -16.49 -26.52 6.00
C GLU A 36 -15.14 -26.33 6.70
N ARG A 37 -14.42 -25.25 6.37
CA ARG A 37 -13.16 -24.90 7.05
C ARG A 37 -13.40 -24.66 8.53
N HIS A 38 -14.45 -23.93 8.90
CA HIS A 38 -14.80 -23.67 10.29
C HIS A 38 -15.11 -24.94 11.07
N ILE A 39 -15.99 -25.81 10.54
CA ILE A 39 -16.33 -27.10 11.15
C ILE A 39 -15.09 -27.99 11.29
N SER A 40 -14.23 -28.01 10.28
CA SER A 40 -12.98 -28.80 10.33
C SER A 40 -12.02 -28.33 11.42
N TYR A 41 -11.97 -27.01 11.66
CA TYR A 41 -11.20 -26.44 12.76
C TYR A 41 -11.81 -26.80 14.12
N GLU A 42 -13.13 -26.68 14.29
CA GLU A 42 -13.80 -27.04 15.54
C GLU A 42 -13.63 -28.53 15.89
N ALA A 43 -13.72 -29.41 14.90
CA ALA A 43 -13.60 -30.85 15.09
C ALA A 43 -12.18 -31.29 15.48
N ALA A 44 -11.14 -30.72 14.86
CA ALA A 44 -9.75 -31.09 15.11
C ALA A 44 -8.77 -29.92 14.88
N PRO A 45 -8.64 -28.98 15.85
CA PRO A 45 -7.83 -27.77 15.69
C PRO A 45 -6.36 -28.05 15.32
N GLU A 46 -5.74 -29.06 15.94
CA GLU A 46 -4.33 -29.38 15.67
C GLU A 46 -4.11 -29.97 14.27
N GLN A 47 -5.06 -30.76 13.77
CA GLN A 47 -4.97 -31.30 12.41
C GLN A 47 -5.19 -30.19 11.38
N PHE A 48 -6.14 -29.28 11.65
CA PHE A 48 -6.37 -28.11 10.82
C PHE A 48 -5.11 -27.24 10.74
N ARG A 49 -4.47 -26.92 11.88
CA ARG A 49 -3.22 -26.15 11.89
C ARG A 49 -2.12 -26.83 11.08
N ARG A 50 -1.88 -28.13 11.30
CA ARG A 50 -0.88 -28.89 10.51
C ARG A 50 -1.16 -28.86 9.01
N LYS A 51 -2.43 -28.85 8.60
CA LYS A 51 -2.84 -28.77 7.18
C LYS A 51 -2.46 -27.43 6.55
N TRP A 52 -2.55 -26.32 7.29
CA TRP A 52 -2.30 -24.97 6.79
C TRP A 52 -0.92 -24.39 7.15
N GLN A 53 -0.19 -25.08 8.03
CA GLN A 53 1.15 -24.68 8.49
C GLN A 53 2.12 -24.38 7.34
N PRO A 54 2.20 -25.19 6.25
CA PRO A 54 3.11 -24.86 5.14
C PRO A 54 2.81 -23.51 4.49
N GLN A 55 1.54 -23.13 4.35
CA GLN A 55 1.13 -21.84 3.79
C GLN A 55 1.39 -20.68 4.75
N GLU A 56 1.20 -20.87 6.06
CA GLU A 56 1.56 -19.88 7.07
C GLU A 56 3.08 -19.65 7.12
N GLU A 57 3.87 -20.72 7.01
CA GLU A 57 5.34 -20.65 6.97
C GLU A 57 5.85 -19.93 5.72
N ASP A 58 5.31 -20.23 4.53
CA ASP A 58 5.64 -19.53 3.29
C ASP A 58 5.35 -18.03 3.42
N LEU A 59 4.14 -17.66 3.88
CA LEU A 59 3.77 -16.26 4.08
C LEU A 59 4.68 -15.57 5.11
N SER A 60 4.99 -16.26 6.22
CA SER A 60 5.89 -15.74 7.26
C SER A 60 7.29 -15.46 6.71
N GLN A 61 7.84 -16.39 5.93
CA GLN A 61 9.16 -16.25 5.31
C GLN A 61 9.18 -15.11 4.30
N ARG A 62 8.13 -14.97 3.47
CA ARG A 62 7.98 -13.85 2.53
C ARG A 62 7.97 -12.51 3.25
N ILE A 63 7.19 -12.39 4.34
CA ILE A 63 7.14 -11.16 5.15
C ILE A 63 8.50 -10.88 5.81
N ALA A 64 9.17 -11.91 6.33
CA ALA A 64 10.49 -11.75 6.94
C ALA A 64 11.51 -11.24 5.92
N ALA A 65 11.58 -11.83 4.72
CA ALA A 65 12.46 -11.39 3.65
C ALA A 65 12.15 -9.95 3.20
N ALA A 66 10.87 -9.58 3.09
CA ALA A 66 10.44 -8.23 2.74
C ALA A 66 10.93 -7.18 3.75
N ARG A 67 10.88 -7.50 5.05
CA ARG A 67 11.33 -6.60 6.12
C ARG A 67 12.83 -6.31 6.06
N GLU A 68 13.63 -7.25 5.59
CA GLU A 68 15.08 -7.05 5.43
C GLU A 68 15.41 -6.09 4.28
N ILE A 69 14.62 -6.11 3.20
CA ILE A 69 14.93 -5.33 1.98
C ILE A 69 14.14 -4.03 1.85
N VAL A 70 13.12 -3.79 2.69
CA VAL A 70 12.19 -2.65 2.52
C VAL A 70 12.91 -1.30 2.50
N ASP A 71 13.97 -1.14 3.30
CA ASP A 71 14.76 0.09 3.35
C ASP A 71 15.67 0.26 2.11
N GLU A 72 15.95 -0.82 1.40
CA GLU A 72 16.70 -0.80 0.13
C GLU A 72 15.81 -0.53 -1.09
N VAL A 73 14.49 -0.61 -0.97
CA VAL A 73 13.57 -0.37 -2.09
C VAL A 73 13.65 1.09 -2.52
N ARG A 74 14.06 1.29 -3.77
CA ARG A 74 14.26 2.60 -4.39
C ARG A 74 13.00 3.10 -5.08
N TYR A 75 12.93 4.42 -5.20
CA TYR A 75 11.95 5.16 -5.97
C TYR A 75 12.67 6.27 -6.73
N THR A 76 12.04 6.77 -7.78
CA THR A 76 12.55 7.79 -8.68
C THR A 76 11.85 9.13 -8.45
N ARG A 77 12.37 10.21 -9.04
CA ARG A 77 11.65 11.49 -9.08
C ARG A 77 10.31 11.40 -9.81
N ARG A 78 10.21 10.53 -10.83
CA ARG A 78 8.97 10.28 -11.56
C ARG A 78 7.91 9.70 -10.62
N ASP A 79 8.27 8.72 -9.79
CA ASP A 79 7.34 8.13 -8.83
C ASP A 79 6.83 9.17 -7.82
N LEU A 80 7.72 10.02 -7.29
CA LEU A 80 7.34 11.09 -6.37
C LEU A 80 6.40 12.10 -7.03
N TYR A 81 6.68 12.47 -8.28
CA TYR A 81 5.81 13.36 -9.05
C TYR A 81 4.43 12.72 -9.27
N THR A 82 4.38 11.45 -9.65
CA THR A 82 3.13 10.70 -9.81
C THR A 82 2.29 10.73 -8.54
N ILE A 83 2.90 10.41 -7.39
CA ILE A 83 2.22 10.41 -6.09
C ILE A 83 1.68 11.81 -5.77
N ALA A 84 2.53 12.85 -5.85
CA ALA A 84 2.15 14.22 -5.49
C ALA A 84 1.08 14.81 -6.42
N SER A 85 1.17 14.53 -7.73
CA SER A 85 0.17 14.95 -8.71
C SER A 85 -1.17 14.28 -8.45
N LEU A 86 -1.16 12.98 -8.15
CA LEU A 86 -2.36 12.23 -7.85
C LEU A 86 -3.07 12.75 -6.59
N THR A 87 -2.35 12.89 -5.47
CA THR A 87 -2.92 13.39 -4.21
C THR A 87 -3.40 14.84 -4.32
N SER A 88 -2.67 15.69 -5.05
CA SER A 88 -3.07 17.06 -5.35
C SER A 88 -4.35 17.11 -6.20
N SER A 89 -4.47 16.25 -7.22
CA SER A 89 -5.68 16.19 -8.07
C SER A 89 -6.94 15.82 -7.27
N LEU A 90 -6.76 15.05 -6.20
CA LEU A 90 -7.82 14.61 -5.30
C LEU A 90 -8.09 15.59 -4.16
N HIS A 91 -7.45 16.78 -4.17
CA HIS A 91 -7.64 17.84 -3.19
C HIS A 91 -7.42 17.37 -1.74
N ILE A 92 -6.43 16.50 -1.55
CA ILE A 92 -6.09 15.94 -0.24
C ILE A 92 -5.15 16.91 0.47
N ASP A 93 -5.53 17.28 1.69
CA ASP A 93 -4.76 18.24 2.48
C ASP A 93 -3.52 17.57 3.11
N GLY A 94 -2.36 18.20 2.89
CA GLY A 94 -1.10 17.86 3.54
C GLY A 94 -0.39 16.62 2.98
N HIS A 95 0.85 16.41 3.43
CA HIS A 95 1.77 15.43 2.84
C HIS A 95 1.65 14.00 3.38
N ARG A 96 0.67 13.76 4.25
CA ARG A 96 0.54 12.47 4.90
C ARG A 96 0.13 11.38 3.92
N ALA A 97 -0.76 11.69 3.00
CA ALA A 97 -1.15 10.77 1.93
C ALA A 97 0.05 10.38 1.07
N ASP A 98 0.84 11.37 0.63
CA ASP A 98 2.06 11.15 -0.18
C ASP A 98 3.02 10.16 0.49
N LEU A 99 3.33 10.41 1.77
CA LEU A 99 4.25 9.58 2.54
C LEU A 99 3.72 8.17 2.78
N VAL A 100 2.42 8.03 3.03
CA VAL A 100 1.79 6.71 3.23
C VAL A 100 1.76 5.92 1.93
N ILE A 101 1.44 6.55 0.79
CA ILE A 101 1.47 5.90 -0.52
C ILE A 101 2.87 5.41 -0.81
N LEU A 102 3.89 6.26 -0.67
CA LEU A 102 5.28 5.88 -0.92
C LEU A 102 5.73 4.72 -0.03
N LYS A 103 5.46 4.78 1.28
CA LYS A 103 5.84 3.71 2.21
C LYS A 103 5.13 2.40 1.90
N THR A 104 3.85 2.45 1.54
CA THR A 104 3.06 1.28 1.17
C THR A 104 3.53 0.67 -0.15
N ALA A 105 3.83 1.50 -1.15
CA ALA A 105 4.39 1.05 -2.42
C ALA A 105 5.74 0.35 -2.22
N ARG A 106 6.62 0.92 -1.38
CA ARG A 106 7.90 0.29 -1.01
C ARG A 106 7.70 -1.03 -0.28
N ALA A 107 6.76 -1.10 0.65
CA ALA A 107 6.44 -2.33 1.38
C ALA A 107 5.89 -3.42 0.45
N HIS A 108 5.03 -3.06 -0.50
CA HIS A 108 4.49 -4.00 -1.49
C HIS A 108 5.58 -4.50 -2.45
N ALA A 109 6.43 -3.61 -2.97
CA ALA A 109 7.58 -4.01 -3.78
C ALA A 109 8.55 -4.94 -3.03
N ALA A 110 8.81 -4.67 -1.75
CA ALA A 110 9.62 -5.53 -0.89
C ALA A 110 8.95 -6.90 -0.67
N TYR A 111 7.64 -6.93 -0.47
CA TYR A 111 6.85 -8.16 -0.32
C TYR A 111 6.89 -9.04 -1.59
N GLU A 112 6.99 -8.40 -2.76
CA GLU A 112 7.21 -9.05 -4.05
C GLU A 112 8.70 -9.33 -4.36
N GLY A 113 9.61 -9.10 -3.40
CA GLY A 113 11.04 -9.37 -3.55
C GLY A 113 11.80 -8.41 -4.47
N ARG A 114 11.19 -7.27 -4.83
CA ARG A 114 11.78 -6.25 -5.72
C ARG A 114 12.46 -5.13 -4.92
N LYS A 115 13.50 -4.52 -5.49
CA LYS A 115 14.23 -3.36 -4.93
C LYS A 115 13.88 -2.02 -5.60
N HIS A 116 12.82 -1.99 -6.39
CA HIS A 116 12.29 -0.79 -7.00
C HIS A 116 10.76 -0.87 -7.00
N ILE A 117 10.11 0.27 -6.77
CA ILE A 117 8.67 0.38 -6.93
C ILE A 117 8.30 0.45 -8.41
N THR A 118 7.06 0.10 -8.69
CA THR A 118 6.42 0.12 -10.00
C THR A 118 5.12 0.92 -9.89
N GLN A 119 4.56 1.28 -11.05
CA GLN A 119 3.26 1.94 -11.13
C GLN A 119 2.16 1.17 -10.39
N PHE A 120 2.17 -0.17 -10.49
CA PHE A 120 1.21 -1.02 -9.79
C PHE A 120 1.30 -0.90 -8.27
N ASP A 121 2.51 -0.75 -7.73
CA ASP A 121 2.71 -0.56 -6.29
C ASP A 121 2.11 0.78 -5.81
N ILE A 122 2.25 1.83 -6.62
CA ILE A 122 1.67 3.15 -6.36
C ILE A 122 0.14 3.10 -6.43
N LEU A 123 -0.41 2.41 -7.43
CA LEU A 123 -1.85 2.22 -7.61
C LEU A 123 -2.47 1.50 -6.40
N LEU A 124 -1.92 0.34 -6.03
CA LEU A 124 -2.39 -0.44 -4.89
C LEU A 124 -2.26 0.34 -3.58
N ALA A 125 -1.14 1.03 -3.38
CA ALA A 125 -0.96 1.89 -2.22
C ALA A 125 -1.98 3.03 -2.14
N THR A 126 -2.33 3.61 -3.29
CA THR A 126 -3.33 4.68 -3.39
C THR A 126 -4.72 4.18 -3.03
N GLU A 127 -5.12 3.02 -3.57
CA GLU A 127 -6.41 2.39 -3.27
C GLU A 127 -6.62 2.20 -1.76
N LEU A 128 -5.55 1.86 -1.04
CA LEU A 128 -5.61 1.64 0.41
C LEU A 128 -5.46 2.93 1.23
N ALA A 129 -4.68 3.91 0.76
CA ALA A 129 -4.32 5.09 1.55
C ALA A 129 -5.32 6.25 1.44
N ILE A 130 -6.09 6.32 0.35
CA ILE A 130 -6.91 7.49 0.00
C ILE A 130 -8.38 7.45 0.45
N PRO A 131 -9.12 6.33 0.43
CA PRO A 131 -10.58 6.35 0.59
C PRO A 131 -11.10 7.12 1.81
N HIS A 132 -10.42 7.00 2.96
CA HIS A 132 -10.78 7.69 4.20
C HIS A 132 -10.27 9.12 4.33
N ARG A 133 -9.48 9.60 3.36
CA ARG A 133 -8.93 10.98 3.28
C ARG A 133 -9.72 11.87 2.34
N LEU A 134 -10.55 11.30 1.47
CA LEU A 134 -11.44 12.04 0.59
C LEU A 134 -12.52 12.75 1.44
N LYS A 135 -12.63 14.06 1.30
CA LYS A 135 -13.71 14.83 1.94
C LYS A 135 -15.04 14.35 1.36
N ARG A 136 -15.96 13.93 2.24
CA ARG A 136 -17.34 13.59 1.86
C ARG A 136 -18.05 14.84 1.30
N GLY A 137 -18.00 15.01 -0.01
CA GLY A 137 -18.87 15.91 -0.78
C GLY A 137 -19.87 15.10 -1.62
N PRO A 138 -20.78 15.74 -2.36
CA PRO A 138 -21.75 15.06 -3.24
C PRO A 138 -21.11 14.22 -4.38
N PHE A 139 -19.78 14.22 -4.48
CA PHE A 139 -18.98 13.41 -5.40
C PHE A 139 -18.18 12.29 -4.70
N ALA A 140 -18.33 12.12 -3.38
CA ALA A 140 -17.61 11.11 -2.60
C ALA A 140 -18.10 9.67 -2.85
N ASP A 141 -19.22 9.51 -3.54
CA ASP A 141 -19.70 8.20 -4.02
C ASP A 141 -18.92 7.69 -5.23
N ALA A 142 -18.04 8.52 -5.81
CA ALA A 142 -16.96 8.02 -6.65
C ALA A 142 -15.89 7.40 -5.74
N GLN A 143 -16.15 6.18 -5.26
CA GLN A 143 -15.05 5.27 -4.95
C GLN A 143 -14.14 5.32 -6.17
N ALA A 144 -12.90 5.81 -6.00
CA ALA A 144 -11.93 5.89 -7.07
C ALA A 144 -11.69 4.46 -7.53
N ASN A 145 -12.38 4.07 -8.60
CA ASN A 145 -12.35 2.71 -9.08
C ASN A 145 -10.94 2.48 -9.63
N MET A 146 -10.35 1.31 -9.40
CA MET A 146 -8.96 1.05 -9.78
C MET A 146 -8.63 1.43 -11.23
N ALA A 147 -9.59 1.25 -12.15
CA ALA A 147 -9.47 1.67 -13.54
C ALA A 147 -9.34 3.19 -13.76
N SER A 148 -10.05 4.02 -12.98
CA SER A 148 -9.94 5.48 -13.10
C SER A 148 -8.61 5.98 -12.54
N LEU A 149 -8.16 5.40 -11.42
CA LEU A 149 -6.85 5.72 -10.84
C LEU A 149 -5.71 5.36 -11.79
N GLN A 150 -5.79 4.18 -12.41
CA GLN A 150 -4.81 3.74 -13.41
C GLN A 150 -4.72 4.72 -14.58
N THR A 151 -5.87 5.11 -15.15
CA THR A 151 -5.93 6.08 -16.26
C THR A 151 -5.32 7.43 -15.87
N GLN A 152 -5.58 7.91 -14.66
CA GLN A 152 -5.00 9.16 -14.17
C GLN A 152 -3.48 9.07 -14.02
N ILE A 153 -2.96 7.95 -13.49
CA ILE A 153 -1.51 7.76 -13.37
C ILE A 153 -0.84 7.77 -14.74
N GLU A 154 -1.41 7.07 -15.73
CA GLU A 154 -0.88 7.02 -17.10
C GLU A 154 -0.83 8.43 -17.75
N GLN A 155 -1.85 9.26 -17.51
CA GLN A 155 -1.88 10.64 -17.98
C GLN A 155 -0.76 11.48 -17.34
N ILE A 156 -0.61 11.40 -16.01
CA ILE A 156 0.40 12.15 -15.25
C ILE A 156 1.82 11.77 -15.69
N GLU A 157 2.08 10.48 -15.93
CA GLU A 157 3.39 10.00 -16.38
C GLU A 157 3.74 10.48 -17.79
N SER A 158 2.75 10.53 -18.69
CA SER A 158 2.90 11.06 -20.04
C SER A 158 3.26 12.55 -20.02
N GLU A 159 2.61 13.35 -19.15
CA GLU A 159 2.90 14.77 -18.97
C GLU A 159 4.32 15.01 -18.44
N PHE A 160 4.77 14.20 -17.49
CA PHE A 160 6.14 14.30 -16.95
C PHE A 160 7.20 13.94 -18.02
N GLY A 161 6.96 12.91 -18.82
CA GLY A 161 7.87 12.47 -19.89
C GLY A 161 8.02 13.46 -21.04
N ALA A 162 7.02 14.32 -21.26
CA ALA A 162 7.06 15.36 -22.28
C ALA A 162 7.88 16.61 -21.88
N GLY A 163 8.26 16.75 -20.61
CA GLY A 163 8.87 17.99 -20.08
C GLY A 163 10.11 17.85 -19.19
N GLY A 164 10.60 16.63 -18.89
CA GLY A 164 11.72 16.42 -17.98
C GLY A 164 12.96 15.82 -18.65
N GLU A 165 14.04 16.59 -18.78
CA GLU A 165 15.37 16.03 -18.98
C GLU A 165 15.72 15.13 -17.77
N GLU A 166 15.94 13.84 -18.04
CA GLU A 166 16.41 12.88 -17.06
C GLU A 166 17.85 13.21 -16.66
N THR A 167 18.04 13.92 -15.55
CA THR A 167 19.31 13.87 -14.81
C THR A 167 19.21 12.77 -13.77
N PRO A 168 20.02 11.70 -13.85
CA PRO A 168 20.09 10.70 -12.80
C PRO A 168 20.58 11.39 -11.52
N GLY A 169 19.77 11.37 -10.46
CA GLY A 169 20.22 11.80 -9.14
C GLY A 169 21.35 10.88 -8.70
N GLU A 170 22.55 11.42 -8.60
CA GLU A 170 23.69 10.77 -7.96
C GLU A 170 23.27 10.34 -6.55
N ALA A 171 23.43 9.05 -6.27
CA ALA A 171 23.33 8.53 -4.92
C ALA A 171 24.46 9.19 -4.11
N GLU A 172 24.11 10.03 -3.14
CA GLU A 172 25.07 10.45 -2.12
C GLU A 172 25.57 9.20 -1.38
N GLU A 173 26.85 8.88 -1.57
CA GLU A 173 27.54 7.84 -0.83
C GLU A 173 27.50 8.14 0.68
N PRO A 174 27.39 7.12 1.55
CA PRO A 174 27.46 7.35 2.98
C PRO A 174 28.86 7.85 3.35
N MET A 175 28.95 9.03 3.97
CA MET A 175 30.21 9.57 4.48
C MET A 175 30.81 8.61 5.53
N ASP A 176 31.92 7.99 5.14
CA ASP A 176 32.79 7.19 5.99
C ASP A 176 33.44 8.07 7.08
N GLY A 177 32.91 7.96 8.30
CA GLY A 177 33.39 8.67 9.47
C GLY A 177 34.74 8.12 9.95
N LYS A 178 35.84 8.59 9.36
CA LYS A 178 37.20 8.40 9.89
C LYS A 178 37.34 9.09 11.26
N LYS A 179 37.13 8.34 12.35
CA LYS A 179 37.71 8.68 13.66
C LYS A 179 39.22 8.49 13.60
N LYS A 180 39.96 9.57 13.34
CA LYS A 180 41.38 9.66 13.68
C LYS A 180 41.53 10.10 15.13
N ALA A 181 42.19 9.26 15.90
CA ALA A 181 42.76 9.57 17.21
C ALA A 181 43.80 10.69 17.10
N ASN A 182 43.75 11.67 18.01
CA ASN A 182 44.88 12.18 18.81
C ASN A 182 44.55 13.54 19.47
N ARG A 183 44.30 13.53 20.79
CA ARG A 183 45.16 14.17 21.79
C ARG A 183 44.72 13.80 23.19
#